data_AF-A0A533MKQ8-F1
#
_entry.id   AF-A0A533MKQ8-F1
#
_cell.length_a   1.000
_cell.length_b   1.000
_cell.length_c   1.000
_cell.angle_alpha   90.00
_cell.angle_beta   90.00
_cell.angle_gamma   90.00
#
_symmetry.space_group_name_H-M   'P 1'
#
loop_
_entity.id
_entity.type
_entity.pdbx_description
1 polymer ?
#
loop_
_entity_poly.entity_id
_entity_poly.type
_entity_poly.pdbx_seq_one_letter_code
_entity_poly.pdbx_strand_id
1 'polypeptide(L)'
;MIIIIAGMTVPGKYLRGIPINLSEIKDIAYAAMNRPVILGGPIRLGYGAQGGSKADEFDIPGLVLALKDIEAFTYDILGSKSSFYNPDSIPHRSRSTQEIARWSVKGAFVIKQHPDYPYVMCELETFRGCGRPDHCSFCTEPFYGDPDFRDITDITYEVNYLYQNGARYFRIGRQSDLFSFMAKDTGDELPRPDPIAIEQLYKGIRIAAP
;
A
#
# COMPACT_ATOMS: atom_id res chain seq x y z
N MET A 1 -14.38 14.54 1.98
CA MET A 1 -12.96 14.15 2.01
C MET A 1 -12.62 13.57 0.66
N ILE A 2 -11.44 13.89 0.14
CA ILE A 2 -10.87 13.28 -1.06
C ILE A 2 -9.58 12.60 -0.64
N ILE A 3 -9.34 11.39 -1.16
CA ILE A 3 -8.13 10.62 -0.88
C ILE A 3 -7.40 10.46 -2.21
N ILE A 4 -6.15 10.90 -2.27
CA ILE A 4 -5.27 10.77 -3.42
C ILE A 4 -4.16 9.81 -3.03
N ILE A 5 -4.14 8.64 -3.68
CA ILE A 5 -3.04 7.67 -3.56
C ILE A 5 -2.15 7.87 -4.79
N ALA A 6 -0.94 8.36 -4.59
CA ALA A 6 0.01 8.61 -5.67
C ALA A 6 1.38 7.98 -5.38
N GLY A 7 2.00 7.48 -6.45
CA GLY A 7 3.34 6.92 -6.42
C GLY A 7 4.42 7.95 -6.75
N MET A 8 5.67 7.51 -6.72
CA MET A 8 6.77 8.27 -7.31
C MET A 8 6.56 8.35 -8.81
N THR A 9 6.38 9.56 -9.34
CA THR A 9 6.28 9.77 -10.79
C THR A 9 7.68 9.73 -11.38
N VAL A 10 8.21 8.53 -11.61
CA VAL A 10 9.38 8.38 -12.47
C VAL A 10 8.93 8.62 -13.91
N PRO A 11 9.53 9.56 -14.67
CA PRO A 11 9.14 9.79 -16.05
C PRO A 11 9.22 8.48 -16.84
N GLY A 12 8.10 8.06 -17.42
CA GLY A 12 7.99 6.77 -18.06
C GLY A 12 6.77 6.65 -18.96
N LYS A 13 6.80 5.68 -19.87
CA LYS A 13 5.63 5.32 -20.68
C LYS A 13 4.77 4.35 -19.89
N TYR A 14 3.64 4.83 -19.41
CA TYR A 14 2.65 4.02 -18.72
C TYR A 14 1.67 3.42 -19.74
N LEU A 15 1.33 2.14 -19.59
CA LEU A 15 0.53 1.42 -20.59
C LEU A 15 -0.96 1.83 -20.62
N ARG A 16 -1.53 2.24 -19.48
CA ARG A 16 -3.00 2.39 -19.34
C ARG A 16 -3.48 3.72 -18.76
N GLY A 17 -2.58 4.56 -18.25
CA GLY A 17 -2.95 5.84 -17.65
C GLY A 17 -1.72 6.60 -17.22
N ILE A 18 -1.83 7.92 -17.13
CA ILE A 18 -0.76 8.79 -16.66
C ILE A 18 -0.98 8.98 -15.16
N PRO A 19 0.03 8.73 -14.29
CA PRO A 19 -0.10 9.06 -12.87
C PRO A 19 -0.46 10.52 -12.69
N ILE A 20 -1.25 10.80 -11.66
CA ILE A 20 -1.64 12.18 -11.33
C ILE A 20 -0.40 13.05 -11.13
N ASN A 21 -0.39 14.22 -11.76
CA ASN A 21 0.70 15.18 -11.64
C ASN A 21 0.43 16.23 -10.54
N LEU A 22 1.46 17.02 -10.19
CA LEU A 22 1.35 18.01 -9.13
C LEU A 22 0.30 19.11 -9.41
N SER A 23 0.12 19.51 -10.67
CA SER A 23 -0.92 20.50 -11.03
C SER A 23 -2.31 19.95 -10.80
N GLU A 24 -2.55 18.69 -11.19
CA GLU A 24 -3.85 18.03 -10.96
C GLU A 24 -4.15 17.88 -9.47
N ILE A 25 -3.13 17.55 -8.65
CA ILE A 25 -3.26 17.51 -7.18
C ILE A 25 -3.67 18.89 -6.65
N LYS A 26 -3.02 19.97 -7.12
CA LYS A 26 -3.36 21.35 -6.74
C LYS A 26 -4.79 21.71 -7.13
N ASP A 27 -5.19 21.40 -8.36
CA ASP A 27 -6.54 21.69 -8.86
C ASP A 27 -7.61 20.97 -8.04
N ILE A 28 -7.37 19.71 -7.68
CA ILE A 28 -8.26 18.94 -6.80
C ILE A 28 -8.31 19.57 -5.40
N ALA A 29 -7.17 19.96 -4.83
CA ALA A 29 -7.12 20.60 -3.51
C ALA A 29 -7.89 21.93 -3.50
N TYR A 30 -7.69 22.78 -4.51
CA TYR A 30 -8.43 24.04 -4.66
C TYR A 30 -9.93 23.82 -4.85
N ALA A 31 -10.33 22.83 -5.68
CA ALA A 31 -11.73 22.51 -5.93
C ALA A 31 -12.43 21.88 -4.70
N ALA A 32 -11.68 21.25 -3.79
CA ALA A 32 -12.23 20.61 -2.60
C ALA A 32 -12.78 21.59 -1.56
N MET A 33 -12.46 22.89 -1.67
CA MET A 33 -12.86 23.94 -0.74
C MET A 33 -12.57 23.54 0.73
N ASN A 34 -13.61 23.41 1.58
CA ASN A 34 -13.48 23.10 3.00
C ASN A 34 -13.44 21.59 3.31
N ARG A 35 -13.20 20.73 2.31
CA ARG A 35 -13.12 19.27 2.51
C ARG A 35 -11.65 18.86 2.59
N PRO A 36 -11.25 18.05 3.58
CA PRO A 36 -9.89 17.57 3.66
C PRO A 36 -9.53 16.75 2.42
N VAL A 37 -8.41 17.08 1.79
CA VAL A 37 -7.78 16.29 0.73
C VAL A 37 -6.55 15.62 1.31
N ILE A 38 -6.57 14.30 1.39
CA ILE A 38 -5.47 13.51 1.95
C ILE A 38 -4.63 12.99 0.77
N LEU A 39 -3.35 13.33 0.74
CA LEU A 39 -2.38 12.78 -0.20
C LEU A 39 -1.52 11.74 0.51
N GLY A 40 -1.28 10.60 -0.12
CA GLY A 40 -0.36 9.59 0.41
C GLY A 40 0.05 8.56 -0.63
N GLY A 41 0.72 7.51 -0.17
CA GLY A 41 1.46 6.59 -1.04
C GLY A 41 2.93 7.01 -1.20
N PRO A 42 3.70 6.35 -2.10
CA PRO A 42 5.12 6.62 -2.27
C PRO A 42 5.49 8.07 -2.61
N ILE A 43 4.55 8.86 -3.14
CA ILE A 43 4.73 10.29 -3.41
C ILE A 43 5.21 11.10 -2.19
N ARG A 44 4.89 10.65 -0.97
CA ARG A 44 5.33 11.29 0.29
C ARG A 44 6.85 11.31 0.46
N LEU A 45 7.56 10.39 -0.20
CA LEU A 45 9.02 10.28 -0.14
C LEU A 45 9.71 11.26 -1.10
N GLY A 46 8.94 11.94 -1.95
CA GLY A 46 9.41 13.00 -2.81
C GLY A 46 8.79 12.97 -4.20
N TYR A 47 8.69 14.16 -4.80
CA TYR A 47 8.29 14.37 -6.18
C TYR A 47 9.40 15.12 -6.93
N GLY A 48 9.99 14.46 -7.92
CA GLY A 48 10.97 15.07 -8.81
C GLY A 48 10.47 14.98 -10.24
N ALA A 49 10.65 16.04 -11.03
CA ALA A 49 10.32 16.04 -12.46
C ALA A 49 11.15 15.01 -13.26
N GLN A 50 12.31 14.61 -12.72
CA GLN A 50 13.20 13.59 -13.27
C GLN A 50 13.85 12.77 -12.15
N GLY A 51 14.23 11.52 -12.43
CA GLY A 51 15.03 10.72 -11.51
C GLY A 51 16.35 11.41 -11.17
N GLY A 52 16.74 11.42 -9.89
CA GLY A 52 17.97 12.07 -9.42
C GLY A 52 17.88 13.57 -9.11
N SER A 53 16.69 14.18 -9.21
CA SER A 53 16.45 15.57 -8.80
C SER A 53 15.95 15.67 -7.35
N LYS A 54 16.17 16.82 -6.69
CA LYS A 54 15.63 17.09 -5.35
C LYS A 54 14.10 17.07 -5.40
N ALA A 55 13.49 16.46 -4.39
CA ALA A 55 12.05 16.46 -4.24
C ALA A 55 11.53 17.85 -3.87
N ASP A 56 10.49 18.32 -4.55
CA ASP A 56 9.75 19.51 -4.16
C ASP A 56 8.89 19.22 -2.92
N GLU A 57 8.75 20.20 -2.02
CA GLU A 57 7.84 20.11 -0.88
C GLU A 57 6.37 20.28 -1.32
N PHE A 58 5.48 19.50 -0.71
CA PHE A 58 4.04 19.58 -0.93
C PHE A 58 3.40 20.64 -0.02
N ASP A 59 3.74 21.91 -0.23
CA ASP A 59 3.05 23.02 0.45
C ASP A 59 1.86 23.49 -0.40
N ILE A 60 0.75 22.74 -0.32
CA ILE A 60 -0.49 23.02 -1.05
C ILE A 60 -1.61 23.29 -0.04
N PRO A 61 -2.22 24.49 -0.03
CA PRO A 61 -3.32 24.80 0.87
C PRO A 61 -4.48 23.79 0.77
N GLY A 62 -4.95 23.28 1.91
CA GLY A 62 -6.05 22.31 1.98
C GLY A 62 -5.64 20.85 1.72
N LEU A 63 -4.38 20.60 1.37
CA LEU A 63 -3.81 19.28 1.23
C LEU A 63 -3.17 18.83 2.55
N VAL A 64 -3.50 17.61 2.98
CA VAL A 64 -2.90 16.96 4.13
C VAL A 64 -2.07 15.78 3.64
N LEU A 65 -0.76 15.82 3.89
CA LEU A 65 0.13 14.74 3.51
C LEU A 65 0.13 13.64 4.59
N ALA A 66 -0.29 12.43 4.24
CA ALA A 66 -0.10 11.25 5.08
C ALA A 66 1.38 10.82 5.05
N LEU A 67 2.12 11.13 6.11
CA LEU A 67 3.55 10.85 6.21
C LEU A 67 3.91 9.36 6.36
N LYS A 68 2.92 8.48 6.58
CA LYS A 68 3.08 7.01 6.64
C LYS A 68 2.00 6.33 5.77
N ASP A 69 1.25 5.38 6.34
CA ASP A 69 0.24 4.63 5.60
C ASP A 69 -1.05 5.44 5.50
N ILE A 70 -1.48 5.72 4.27
CA ILE A 70 -2.63 6.59 4.00
C ILE A 70 -3.94 5.99 4.53
N GLU A 71 -4.08 4.67 4.47
CA GLU A 71 -5.22 3.92 4.97
C GLU A 71 -5.36 4.00 6.50
N ALA A 72 -4.25 3.96 7.25
CA ALA A 72 -4.26 4.14 8.70
C ALA A 72 -4.63 5.57 9.06
N PHE A 73 -4.00 6.54 8.38
CA PHE A 73 -4.29 7.95 8.58
C PHE A 73 -5.75 8.30 8.25
N THR A 74 -6.27 7.77 7.15
CA THR A 74 -7.67 7.92 6.75
C THR A 74 -8.62 7.31 7.78
N TYR A 75 -8.32 6.10 8.26
CA TYR A 75 -9.12 5.44 9.28
C TYR A 75 -9.18 6.27 10.58
N ASP A 76 -8.04 6.79 11.03
CA ASP A 76 -7.95 7.60 12.25
C ASP A 76 -8.66 8.96 12.11
N ILE A 77 -8.54 9.62 10.94
CA ILE A 77 -9.30 10.85 10.61
C ILE A 77 -10.80 10.61 10.68
N LEU A 78 -11.28 9.49 10.15
CA LEU A 78 -12.70 9.12 10.15
C LEU A 78 -13.19 8.65 11.52
N GLY A 79 -12.28 8.37 12.47
CA GLY A 79 -12.60 7.89 13.80
C GLY A 79 -13.37 8.88 14.68
N SER A 80 -13.29 10.19 14.41
CA SER A 80 -14.08 11.20 15.13
C SER A 80 -14.38 12.45 14.28
N LYS A 81 -15.46 13.16 14.63
CA LYS A 81 -15.79 14.45 13.97
C LYS A 81 -14.72 15.52 14.21
N SER A 82 -14.09 15.54 15.39
CA SER A 82 -13.01 16.48 15.69
C SER A 82 -11.76 16.20 14.87
N SER A 83 -11.42 14.92 14.69
CA SER A 83 -10.30 14.47 13.85
C SER A 83 -10.49 14.88 12.39
N PHE A 84 -11.72 14.83 11.88
CA PHE A 84 -12.03 15.20 10.50
C PHE A 84 -11.73 16.66 10.15
N TYR A 85 -11.96 17.59 11.09
CA TYR A 85 -11.73 19.03 10.89
C TYR A 85 -10.38 19.51 11.44
N ASN A 86 -9.61 18.62 12.07
CA ASN A 86 -8.27 18.92 12.56
C ASN A 86 -7.30 17.77 12.20
N PRO A 87 -7.04 17.56 10.90
CA PRO A 87 -6.19 16.46 10.43
C PRO A 87 -4.73 16.57 10.93
N ASP A 88 -4.24 17.77 11.23
CA ASP A 88 -2.90 18.00 11.77
C ASP A 88 -2.70 17.42 13.19
N SER A 89 -3.78 17.16 13.90
CA SER A 89 -3.75 16.50 15.22
C SER A 89 -3.61 14.98 15.15
N ILE A 90 -3.65 14.39 13.95
CA ILE A 90 -3.69 12.94 13.77
C ILE A 90 -2.26 12.38 13.66
N PRO A 91 -1.88 11.42 14.51
CA PRO A 91 -0.58 10.77 14.40
C PRO A 91 -0.39 10.07 13.07
N HIS A 92 0.75 10.29 12.42
CA HIS A 92 1.14 9.52 11.24
C HIS A 92 1.76 8.19 11.67
N ARG A 93 0.96 7.12 11.57
CA ARG A 93 1.37 5.75 11.91
C ARG A 93 1.34 4.82 10.71
N SER A 94 2.07 3.73 10.82
CA SER A 94 1.91 2.60 9.93
C SER A 94 0.70 1.78 10.40
N ARG A 95 -0.04 1.17 9.47
CA ARG A 95 -1.10 0.20 9.77
C ARG A 95 -0.50 -1.07 10.36
N SER A 96 -1.26 -1.83 11.15
CA SER A 96 -0.85 -3.18 11.53
C SER A 96 -1.32 -4.23 10.51
N THR A 97 -0.74 -5.42 10.56
CA THR A 97 -1.17 -6.56 9.74
C THR A 97 -2.62 -6.98 10.04
N GLN A 98 -3.07 -6.85 11.30
CA GLN A 98 -4.45 -7.11 11.70
C GLN A 98 -5.44 -6.07 11.12
N GLU A 99 -5.01 -4.82 10.98
CA GLU A 99 -5.83 -3.81 10.32
C GLU A 99 -6.02 -4.13 8.84
N ILE A 100 -4.95 -4.53 8.15
CA ILE A 100 -5.01 -4.98 6.75
C ILE A 100 -5.94 -6.18 6.63
N ALA A 101 -5.77 -7.20 7.47
CA ALA A 101 -6.61 -8.41 7.47
C ALA A 101 -8.11 -8.07 7.56
N ARG A 102 -8.45 -7.12 8.44
CA ARG A 102 -9.83 -6.65 8.60
C ARG A 102 -10.32 -5.83 7.41
N TRP A 103 -9.50 -4.91 6.91
CA TRP A 103 -9.91 -3.99 5.84
C TRP A 103 -10.01 -4.67 4.48
N SER A 104 -9.09 -5.59 4.16
CA SER A 104 -9.07 -6.28 2.87
C SER A 104 -10.33 -7.13 2.65
N VAL A 105 -10.77 -7.86 3.69
CA VAL A 105 -12.01 -8.63 3.66
C VAL A 105 -13.23 -7.72 3.52
N LYS A 106 -13.33 -6.67 4.34
CA LYS A 106 -14.47 -5.74 4.31
C LYS A 106 -14.52 -4.90 3.03
N GLY A 107 -13.37 -4.63 2.42
CA GLY A 107 -13.22 -3.83 1.22
C GLY A 107 -13.29 -4.61 -0.09
N ALA A 108 -13.33 -5.95 -0.06
CA ALA A 108 -13.24 -6.79 -1.25
C ALA A 108 -14.28 -6.45 -2.33
N PHE A 109 -15.44 -5.90 -1.97
CA PHE A 109 -16.47 -5.49 -2.92
C PHE A 109 -16.03 -4.36 -3.87
N VAL A 110 -15.00 -3.57 -3.50
CA VAL A 110 -14.47 -2.46 -4.30
C VAL A 110 -14.00 -2.90 -5.68
N ILE A 111 -13.56 -4.16 -5.84
CA ILE A 111 -13.09 -4.64 -7.15
C ILE A 111 -14.15 -4.53 -8.25
N LYS A 112 -15.45 -4.59 -7.89
CA LYS A 112 -16.57 -4.44 -8.83
C LYS A 112 -16.71 -3.02 -9.38
N GLN A 113 -16.04 -2.06 -8.74
CA GLN A 113 -15.99 -0.65 -9.17
C GLN A 113 -14.71 -0.34 -9.97
N HIS A 114 -13.82 -1.32 -10.14
CA HIS A 114 -12.60 -1.13 -10.91
C HIS A 114 -12.93 -1.02 -12.41
N PRO A 115 -12.30 -0.09 -13.17
CA PRO A 115 -12.57 0.08 -14.61
C PRO A 115 -12.37 -1.19 -15.43
N ASP A 116 -11.40 -2.03 -15.05
CA ASP A 116 -11.10 -3.29 -15.72
C ASP A 116 -11.94 -4.49 -15.24
N TYR A 117 -12.92 -4.32 -14.34
CA TYR A 117 -13.72 -5.45 -13.86
C TYR A 117 -14.43 -6.19 -15.01
N PRO A 118 -14.38 -7.55 -15.08
CA PRO A 118 -13.85 -8.48 -14.06
C PRO A 118 -12.36 -8.85 -14.19
N TYR A 119 -11.63 -8.27 -15.15
CA TYR A 119 -10.22 -8.55 -15.44
C TYR A 119 -9.23 -7.76 -14.55
N VAL A 120 -9.55 -7.66 -13.25
CA VAL A 120 -8.71 -6.95 -12.27
C VAL A 120 -7.60 -7.87 -11.79
N MET A 121 -6.34 -7.40 -11.85
CA MET A 121 -5.21 -8.05 -11.20
C MET A 121 -5.14 -7.61 -9.73
N CYS A 122 -5.47 -8.52 -8.81
CA CYS A 122 -5.36 -8.28 -7.37
C CYS A 122 -3.94 -8.58 -6.90
N GLU A 123 -3.20 -7.55 -6.51
CA GLU A 123 -1.87 -7.70 -5.91
C GLU A 123 -2.00 -7.94 -4.39
N LEU A 124 -1.40 -9.04 -3.91
CA LEU A 124 -1.49 -9.52 -2.54
C LEU A 124 -0.17 -9.25 -1.81
N GLU A 125 -0.20 -8.29 -0.89
CA GLU A 125 0.88 -8.08 0.08
C GLU A 125 0.97 -9.28 1.03
N THR A 126 2.16 -9.85 1.15
CA THR A 126 2.45 -10.91 2.13
C THR A 126 3.12 -10.34 3.38
N PHE A 127 4.01 -9.37 3.20
CA PHE A 127 4.69 -8.64 4.27
C PHE A 127 5.30 -7.36 3.70
N ARG A 128 5.81 -6.51 4.59
CA ARG A 128 6.64 -5.34 4.24
C ARG A 128 7.88 -5.31 5.13
N GLY A 129 8.84 -4.46 4.79
CA GLY A 129 10.12 -4.40 5.44
C GLY A 129 11.15 -5.33 4.79
N CYS A 130 12.40 -5.21 5.23
CA CYS A 130 13.50 -5.99 4.70
C CYS A 130 14.49 -6.32 5.82
N GLY A 131 14.68 -7.61 6.09
CA GLY A 131 15.59 -8.07 7.15
C GLY A 131 17.06 -8.15 6.71
N ARG A 132 17.40 -7.64 5.52
CA ARG A 132 18.81 -7.62 5.07
C ARG A 132 19.55 -6.50 5.79
N PRO A 133 20.77 -6.74 6.31
CA PRO A 133 21.58 -5.67 6.90
C PRO A 133 22.00 -4.64 5.84
N ASP A 134 22.37 -5.12 4.64
CA ASP A 134 22.68 -4.29 3.49
C ASP A 134 21.50 -4.24 2.51
N HIS A 135 20.99 -3.04 2.28
CA HIS A 135 19.79 -2.82 1.50
C HIS A 135 20.09 -2.56 0.02
N CYS A 136 19.15 -2.93 -0.86
CA CYS A 136 19.26 -2.59 -2.28
C CYS A 136 19.16 -1.06 -2.49
N SER A 137 20.02 -0.52 -3.35
CA SER A 137 20.17 0.93 -3.57
C SER A 137 18.91 1.67 -4.06
N PHE A 138 17.95 0.93 -4.62
CA PHE A 138 16.70 1.46 -5.15
C PHE A 138 15.47 1.10 -4.31
N CYS A 139 15.65 0.34 -3.22
CA CYS A 139 14.54 -0.25 -2.48
C CYS A 139 14.00 0.72 -1.43
N THR A 140 12.67 0.77 -1.32
CA THR A 140 11.98 1.57 -0.30
C THR A 140 11.59 0.76 0.94
N GLU A 141 11.75 -0.56 0.91
CA GLU A 141 11.46 -1.47 2.02
C GLU A 141 12.20 -1.13 3.33
N PRO A 142 13.46 -0.65 3.31
CA PRO A 142 14.15 -0.23 4.54
C PRO A 142 13.42 0.86 5.33
N PHE A 143 12.63 1.72 4.65
CA PHE A 143 11.87 2.77 5.33
C PHE A 143 10.68 2.24 6.15
N TYR A 144 10.31 0.96 5.98
CA TYR A 144 9.27 0.30 6.78
C TYR A 144 9.85 -0.46 7.99
N GLY A 145 11.18 -0.59 8.09
CA GLY A 145 11.86 -1.27 9.19
C GLY A 145 11.95 -2.78 9.01
N ASP A 146 11.98 -3.49 10.15
CA ASP A 146 12.05 -4.94 10.19
C ASP A 146 10.83 -5.59 9.51
N PRO A 147 10.97 -6.81 8.96
CA PRO A 147 9.88 -7.52 8.32
C PRO A 147 8.63 -7.67 9.21
N ASP A 148 7.48 -7.24 8.69
CA ASP A 148 6.16 -7.32 9.33
C ASP A 148 5.27 -8.26 8.50
N PHE A 149 5.23 -9.54 8.89
CA PHE A 149 4.57 -10.62 8.15
C PHE A 149 3.07 -10.68 8.44
N ARG A 150 2.26 -10.83 7.38
CA ARG A 150 0.84 -11.17 7.52
C ARG A 150 0.67 -12.66 7.77
N ASP A 151 -0.38 -13.01 8.50
CA ASP A 151 -0.77 -14.40 8.69
C ASP A 151 -1.27 -15.00 7.36
N ILE A 152 -0.90 -16.26 7.10
CA ILE A 152 -1.35 -16.99 5.90
C ILE A 152 -2.88 -17.07 5.87
N THR A 153 -3.52 -17.29 7.01
CA THR A 153 -4.98 -17.35 7.15
C THR A 153 -5.62 -16.04 6.74
N ASP A 154 -5.06 -14.89 7.15
CA ASP A 154 -5.58 -13.57 6.79
C ASP A 154 -5.46 -13.29 5.28
N ILE A 155 -4.33 -13.69 4.66
CA ILE A 155 -4.15 -13.55 3.21
C ILE A 155 -5.15 -14.45 2.46
N THR A 156 -5.33 -15.69 2.91
CA THR A 156 -6.26 -16.62 2.24
C THR A 156 -7.73 -16.21 2.42
N TYR A 157 -8.09 -15.58 3.54
CA TYR A 157 -9.41 -14.96 3.69
C TYR A 157 -9.61 -13.80 2.75
N GLU A 158 -8.64 -12.89 2.61
CA GLU A 158 -8.69 -11.82 1.60
C GLU A 158 -8.93 -12.40 0.20
N VAL A 159 -8.17 -13.42 -0.20
CA VAL A 159 -8.31 -14.09 -1.51
C VAL A 159 -9.71 -14.67 -1.69
N ASN A 160 -10.24 -15.40 -0.69
CA ASN A 160 -11.58 -15.97 -0.76
C ASN A 160 -12.65 -14.87 -0.95
N TYR A 161 -12.59 -13.79 -0.19
CA TYR A 161 -13.56 -12.70 -0.31
C TYR A 161 -13.43 -11.92 -1.64
N LEU A 162 -12.21 -11.72 -2.14
CA LEU A 162 -11.99 -11.16 -3.48
C LEU A 162 -12.56 -12.09 -4.57
N TYR A 163 -12.32 -13.39 -4.47
CA TYR A 163 -12.82 -14.39 -5.42
C TYR A 163 -14.35 -14.45 -5.45
N GLN A 164 -15.00 -14.41 -4.28
CA GLN A 164 -16.46 -14.31 -4.14
C GLN A 164 -17.01 -13.02 -4.77
N ASN A 165 -16.23 -11.95 -4.84
CA ASN A 165 -16.58 -10.70 -5.51
C ASN A 165 -16.24 -10.70 -7.02
N GLY A 166 -15.67 -11.77 -7.55
CA GLY A 166 -15.41 -11.95 -8.98
C GLY A 166 -13.94 -11.81 -9.39
N ALA A 167 -13.00 -11.62 -8.46
CA ALA A 167 -11.58 -11.64 -8.79
C ALA A 167 -11.15 -13.01 -9.34
N ARG A 168 -10.32 -13.01 -10.39
CA ARG A 168 -9.77 -14.23 -11.00
C ARG A 168 -8.25 -14.19 -11.18
N TYR A 169 -7.65 -13.01 -11.06
CA TYR A 169 -6.24 -12.80 -11.30
C TYR A 169 -5.58 -12.30 -10.02
N PHE A 170 -4.68 -13.10 -9.47
CA PHE A 170 -3.96 -12.79 -8.25
C PHE A 170 -2.46 -12.77 -8.55
N ARG A 171 -1.78 -11.76 -8.04
CA ARG A 171 -0.31 -11.67 -8.04
C ARG A 171 0.14 -11.52 -6.60
N ILE A 172 1.04 -12.38 -6.16
CA ILE A 172 1.73 -12.17 -4.88
C ILE A 172 2.80 -11.13 -5.12
N GLY A 173 2.64 -9.96 -4.51
CA GLY A 173 3.42 -8.77 -4.83
C GLY A 173 3.32 -7.74 -3.72
N ARG A 174 4.17 -6.71 -3.77
CA ARG A 174 4.33 -5.72 -2.68
C ARG A 174 4.98 -6.30 -1.42
N GLN A 175 6.10 -6.98 -1.59
CA GLN A 175 7.08 -7.33 -0.55
C GLN A 175 8.51 -7.23 -1.12
N SER A 176 9.53 -7.18 -0.26
CA SER A 176 10.95 -7.10 -0.67
C SER A 176 11.41 -8.31 -1.50
N ASP A 177 11.13 -9.51 -1.01
CA ASP A 177 11.46 -10.79 -1.64
C ASP A 177 10.47 -11.86 -1.15
N LEU A 178 9.85 -12.61 -2.07
CA LEU A 178 8.92 -13.67 -1.71
C LEU A 178 9.60 -14.77 -0.88
N PHE A 179 10.87 -15.10 -1.15
CA PHE A 179 11.58 -16.13 -0.39
C PHE A 179 11.91 -15.72 1.05
N SER A 180 11.82 -14.42 1.35
CA SER A 180 11.94 -13.91 2.71
C SER A 180 10.64 -13.99 3.50
N PHE A 181 9.50 -14.37 2.88
CA PHE A 181 8.24 -14.55 3.59
C PHE A 181 8.37 -15.63 4.68
N MET A 182 8.21 -15.23 5.94
CA MET A 182 8.39 -16.07 7.13
C MET A 182 9.75 -16.81 7.18
N ALA A 183 10.76 -16.26 6.50
CA ALA A 183 12.11 -16.78 6.55
C ALA A 183 12.66 -16.71 7.98
N LYS A 184 13.48 -17.71 8.34
CA LYS A 184 14.02 -17.85 9.69
C LYS A 184 15.35 -17.13 9.78
N ASP A 185 15.47 -16.29 10.79
CA ASP A 185 16.77 -15.76 11.19
C ASP A 185 17.63 -16.91 11.71
N THR A 186 18.75 -17.15 11.05
CA THR A 186 19.75 -18.16 11.41
C THR A 186 21.03 -17.52 11.95
N GLY A 187 21.08 -16.20 12.10
CA GLY A 187 22.29 -15.43 12.40
C GLY A 187 23.22 -15.24 11.18
N ASP A 188 22.79 -15.68 10.00
CA ASP A 188 23.48 -15.45 8.72
C ASP A 188 23.12 -14.08 8.14
N GLU A 189 23.88 -13.62 7.14
CA GLU A 189 23.64 -12.35 6.43
C GLU A 189 22.24 -12.27 5.78
N LEU A 190 21.72 -13.42 5.33
CA LEU A 190 20.39 -13.56 4.75
C LEU A 190 19.56 -14.56 5.54
N PRO A 191 18.28 -14.26 5.82
CA PRO A 191 17.41 -15.21 6.49
C PRO A 191 17.16 -16.43 5.61
N ARG A 192 17.08 -17.61 6.23
CA ARG A 192 16.85 -18.87 5.53
C ARG A 192 15.38 -18.98 5.11
N PRO A 193 15.07 -19.19 3.82
CA PRO A 193 13.69 -19.36 3.37
C PRO A 193 12.96 -20.46 4.13
N ASP A 194 11.65 -20.29 4.34
CA ASP A 194 10.77 -21.33 4.90
C ASP A 194 9.89 -21.93 3.79
N PRO A 195 10.27 -23.09 3.22
CA PRO A 195 9.47 -23.73 2.17
C PRO A 195 8.07 -24.15 2.62
N ILE A 196 7.89 -24.45 3.92
CA ILE A 196 6.59 -24.89 4.45
C ILE A 196 5.63 -23.69 4.45
N ALA A 197 6.08 -22.52 4.87
CA ALA A 197 5.28 -21.30 4.84
C ALA A 197 4.85 -20.93 3.41
N ILE A 198 5.78 -21.03 2.44
CA ILE A 198 5.48 -20.78 1.03
C ILE A 198 4.48 -21.81 0.49
N GLU A 199 4.68 -23.10 0.77
CA GLU A 199 3.76 -24.15 0.34
C GLU A 199 2.36 -23.93 0.93
N GLN A 200 2.25 -23.60 2.21
CA GLN A 200 0.99 -23.30 2.88
C GLN A 200 0.29 -22.08 2.27
N LEU A 201 1.04 -21.00 1.98
CA LEU A 201 0.52 -19.81 1.32
C LEU A 201 -0.11 -20.15 -0.04
N TYR A 202 0.64 -20.82 -0.93
CA TYR A 202 0.14 -21.15 -2.26
C TYR A 202 -1.01 -22.17 -2.22
N LYS A 203 -0.95 -23.19 -1.36
CA LYS A 203 -2.06 -24.14 -1.16
C LYS A 203 -3.32 -23.42 -0.68
N GLY A 204 -3.18 -22.54 0.31
CA GLY A 204 -4.29 -21.78 0.87
C GLY A 204 -4.94 -20.87 -0.18
N ILE A 205 -4.12 -20.14 -0.96
CA ILE A 205 -4.60 -19.29 -2.07
C ILE A 205 -5.35 -20.15 -3.10
N ARG A 206 -4.81 -21.31 -3.47
CA ARG A 206 -5.43 -22.22 -4.45
C ARG A 206 -6.77 -22.77 -3.97
N ILE A 207 -6.90 -23.08 -2.68
CA ILE A 207 -8.16 -23.56 -2.09
C ILE A 207 -9.19 -22.42 -2.03
N ALA A 208 -8.77 -21.22 -1.65
CA ALA A 208 -9.63 -20.04 -1.56
C ALA A 208 -10.13 -19.53 -2.92
N ALA A 209 -9.32 -19.69 -3.97
CA ALA A 209 -9.62 -19.31 -5.35
C ALA A 209 -9.18 -20.42 -6.35
N PRO A 210 -10.01 -21.46 -6.56
CA PRO A 210 -9.75 -22.56 -7.48
C PRO A 210 -9.85 -22.18 -8.98
#